data_AF-A0A7R9QL11-F1
#
_entry.id   AF-A0A7R9QL11-F1
#
_cell.length_a   1.000
_cell.length_b   1.000
_cell.length_c   1.000
_cell.angle_alpha   90.00
_cell.angle_beta   90.00
_cell.angle_gamma   90.00
#
_symmetry.space_group_name_H-M   'P 1'
#
loop_
_entity.id
_entity.type
_entity.pdbx_description
1 polymer ?
#
loop_
_entity_poly.entity_id
_entity_poly.type
_entity_poly.pdbx_seq_one_letter_code
_entity_poly.pdbx_strand_id
1 'polypeptide(L)'
;MYADDLTYGSIGIPLEGANMKLVDWADGGYLTKDKPNPRGELMIGGDLVGDGYYKAPELTAEAFVTDSDGLRWFYTGDIAEVYPDGHFRIIDRKKDLTKVSNGEYISLGKIEASLKSSKLVENICVVANSEANYVIALVTPNNKALLSLGQELGLPASYGREQLCAEPSVCDRVLESIRESAQLNDLKR
;
A
#
# COMPACT_ATOMS: atom_id res chain seq x y z
N MET A 1 22.99 6.06 8.49
CA MET A 1 22.40 5.44 7.29
C MET A 1 23.39 4.41 6.80
N TYR A 2 23.13 3.12 7.00
CA TYR A 2 23.97 2.08 6.40
C TYR A 2 23.71 2.12 4.90
N ALA A 3 24.74 2.39 4.10
CA ALA A 3 24.61 2.59 2.66
C ALA A 3 24.08 1.36 1.90
N ASP A 4 23.99 0.21 2.59
CA ASP A 4 23.60 -1.08 2.02
C ASP A 4 22.21 -1.58 2.47
N ASP A 5 21.45 -0.82 3.27
CA ASP A 5 20.07 -1.19 3.61
C ASP A 5 19.11 -0.82 2.45
N LEU A 6 18.89 -1.79 1.57
CA LEU A 6 17.95 -1.71 0.44
C LEU A 6 16.51 -2.10 0.84
N THR A 7 16.19 -2.22 2.13
CA THR A 7 14.83 -2.59 2.54
C THR A 7 13.85 -1.45 2.27
N TYR A 8 12.91 -1.70 1.35
CA TYR A 8 11.89 -0.73 0.97
C TYR A 8 11.07 -0.27 2.18
N GLY A 9 10.82 1.04 2.26
CA GLY A 9 10.03 1.65 3.33
C GLY A 9 10.77 1.86 4.65
N SER A 10 12.05 1.47 4.78
CA SER A 10 12.88 1.80 5.95
C SER A 10 13.13 3.31 5.99
N ILE A 11 12.76 3.95 7.09
CA ILE A 11 12.96 5.40 7.31
C ILE A 11 14.04 5.70 8.36
N GLY A 12 14.67 4.66 8.89
CA GLY A 12 15.74 4.80 9.88
C GLY A 12 15.24 4.96 11.32
N ILE A 13 16.14 5.44 12.17
CA ILE A 13 15.88 5.77 13.58
C ILE A 13 15.49 7.25 13.72
N PRO A 14 14.85 7.66 14.82
CA PRO A 14 14.56 9.07 15.09
C PRO A 14 15.82 9.93 15.07
N LEU A 15 15.70 11.13 14.49
CA LEU A 15 16.76 12.15 14.57
C LEU A 15 16.88 12.69 15.99
N GLU A 16 18.04 13.25 16.32
CA GLU A 16 18.23 13.95 17.59
C GLU A 16 17.22 15.11 17.72
N GLY A 17 16.54 15.20 18.86
CA GLY A 17 15.46 16.16 19.09
C GLY A 17 14.10 15.78 18.49
N ALA A 18 14.03 14.73 17.66
CA ALA A 18 12.78 14.16 17.18
C ALA A 18 12.37 12.98 18.06
N ASN A 19 11.09 12.96 18.46
CA ASN A 19 10.48 11.80 19.10
C ASN A 19 9.62 11.08 18.07
N MET A 20 9.62 9.74 18.10
CA MET A 20 8.72 8.93 17.28
C MET A 20 8.08 7.88 18.16
N LYS A 21 6.78 7.64 17.98
CA LYS A 21 6.08 6.53 18.63
C LYS A 21 5.02 5.95 17.72
N LEU A 22 4.67 4.70 17.99
CA LEU A 22 3.51 4.05 17.39
C LEU A 22 2.32 4.16 18.35
N VAL A 23 1.13 4.36 17.80
CA VAL A 23 -0.12 4.23 18.53
C VAL A 23 -1.02 3.20 17.85
N ASP A 24 -1.82 2.51 18.67
CA ASP A 24 -2.76 1.51 18.17
C ASP A 24 -3.73 2.15 17.17
N TRP A 25 -3.92 1.51 16.03
CA TRP A 25 -5.03 1.78 15.13
C TRP A 25 -5.85 0.50 14.96
N ALA A 26 -6.69 0.26 15.96
CA ALA A 26 -7.46 -0.97 16.10
C ALA A 26 -8.40 -1.24 14.93
N ASP A 27 -8.96 -0.19 14.31
CA ASP A 27 -9.83 -0.34 13.15
C ASP A 27 -9.10 -1.02 11.98
N GLY A 28 -7.84 -0.65 11.73
CA GLY A 28 -7.00 -1.27 10.70
C GLY A 28 -6.30 -2.56 11.14
N GLY A 29 -6.49 -2.99 12.40
CA GLY A 29 -5.82 -4.18 12.93
C GLY A 29 -4.32 -4.02 13.18
N TYR A 30 -3.82 -2.79 13.33
CA TYR A 30 -2.41 -2.52 13.64
C TYR A 30 -2.28 -2.14 15.10
N LEU A 31 -1.57 -2.96 15.87
CA LEU A 31 -1.45 -2.79 17.31
C LEU A 31 0.02 -2.77 17.74
N THR A 32 0.34 -1.91 18.70
CA THR A 32 1.68 -1.77 19.28
C THR A 32 2.15 -3.03 20.02
N LYS A 33 1.24 -3.99 20.22
CA LYS A 33 1.54 -5.33 20.77
C LYS A 33 1.75 -6.41 19.72
N ASP A 34 1.64 -6.09 18.43
CA ASP A 34 1.83 -7.05 17.34
C ASP A 34 3.22 -7.71 17.37
N LYS A 35 3.31 -8.90 16.76
CA LYS A 35 4.51 -9.72 16.69
C LYS A 35 4.78 -10.13 15.24
N PRO A 36 6.05 -10.27 14.81
CA PRO A 36 7.28 -10.19 15.62
C PRO A 36 7.61 -8.77 16.10
N ASN A 37 7.14 -7.74 15.39
CA ASN A 37 7.41 -6.35 15.72
C ASN A 37 6.10 -5.57 15.97
N PRO A 38 6.12 -4.56 16.85
CA PRO A 38 5.00 -3.63 17.04
C PRO A 38 4.64 -2.89 15.75
N ARG A 39 3.34 -2.70 15.51
CA ARG A 39 2.81 -1.92 14.38
C ARG A 39 1.83 -0.86 14.87
N GLY A 40 1.64 0.21 14.13
CA GLY A 40 0.67 1.24 14.51
C GLY A 40 0.76 2.49 13.65
N GLU A 41 -0.12 3.43 13.93
CA GLU A 41 -0.03 4.77 13.34
C GLU A 41 1.19 5.49 13.91
N LEU A 42 2.03 6.01 13.02
CA LEU A 42 3.24 6.72 13.38
C LEU A 42 2.90 8.16 13.81
N MET A 43 3.42 8.55 14.98
CA MET A 43 3.39 9.92 15.45
C MET A 43 4.81 10.44 15.59
N ILE A 44 5.03 11.69 15.20
CA ILE A 44 6.27 12.43 15.44
C ILE A 44 6.03 13.50 16.51
N GLY A 45 7.01 13.71 17.38
CA GLY A 45 6.92 14.63 18.51
C GLY A 45 8.22 15.40 18.75
N GLY A 46 8.17 16.41 19.62
CA GLY A 46 9.33 17.27 19.92
C GLY A 46 9.27 18.62 19.23
N ASP A 47 10.35 19.39 19.40
CA ASP A 47 10.44 20.80 18.99
C ASP A 47 10.37 21.01 17.47
N LEU A 48 10.50 19.92 16.70
CA LEU A 48 10.36 19.92 15.24
C LEU A 48 8.89 19.91 14.78
N VAL A 49 7.93 19.70 15.68
CA VAL A 49 6.51 19.71 15.34
C VAL A 49 5.99 21.14 15.27
N GLY A 50 5.46 21.51 14.10
CA GLY A 50 4.92 22.86 13.87
C GLY A 50 3.64 23.16 14.66
N ASP A 51 3.24 24.43 14.64
CA ASP A 51 2.11 24.94 15.41
C ASP A 51 0.73 24.49 14.91
N GLY A 52 0.67 23.89 13.72
CA GLY A 52 -0.57 23.45 13.10
C GLY A 52 -0.72 23.92 11.66
N TYR A 53 -1.95 23.82 11.16
CA TYR A 53 -2.33 24.28 9.84
C TYR A 53 -2.79 25.74 9.88
N TYR A 54 -2.25 26.57 8.98
CA TYR A 54 -2.58 27.98 8.88
C TYR A 54 -4.09 28.20 8.66
N LYS A 55 -4.73 28.96 9.56
CA LYS A 55 -6.18 29.26 9.54
C LYS A 55 -7.10 28.02 9.52
N ALA A 56 -6.62 26.87 10.02
CA ALA A 56 -7.41 25.65 10.11
C ALA A 56 -7.30 25.02 11.52
N PRO A 57 -7.95 25.63 12.54
CA PRO A 57 -7.87 25.18 13.93
C PRO A 57 -8.49 23.78 14.13
N GLU A 58 -9.56 23.46 13.41
CA GLU A 58 -10.22 22.13 13.51
C GLU A 58 -9.29 21.02 13.01
N LEU A 59 -8.73 21.16 11.81
CA LEU A 59 -7.74 20.20 11.27
C LEU A 59 -6.49 20.12 12.15
N THR A 60 -6.11 21.24 12.80
CA THR A 60 -4.98 21.25 13.73
C THR A 60 -5.29 20.45 14.97
N ALA A 61 -6.48 20.58 15.56
CA ALA A 61 -6.87 19.81 16.73
C ALA A 61 -7.01 18.30 16.44
N GLU A 62 -7.37 17.94 15.21
CA GLU A 62 -7.43 16.54 14.77
C GLU A 62 -6.03 15.92 14.57
N ALA A 63 -5.11 16.65 13.95
CA ALA A 63 -3.80 16.11 13.58
C ALA A 63 -2.71 16.31 14.64
N PHE A 64 -2.89 17.23 15.60
CA PHE A 64 -1.89 17.57 16.60
C PHE A 64 -2.46 17.40 18.01
N VAL A 65 -1.72 16.68 18.85
CA VAL A 65 -2.11 16.43 20.25
C VAL A 65 -0.94 16.73 21.17
N THR A 66 -1.22 17.19 22.39
CA THR A 66 -0.20 17.40 23.43
C THR A 66 -0.39 16.34 24.49
N ASP A 67 0.68 15.67 24.90
CA ASP A 67 0.60 14.67 25.97
C ASP A 67 0.65 15.30 27.37
N SER A 68 0.59 14.44 28.39
CA SER A 68 0.61 14.86 29.80
C SER A 68 1.90 15.58 30.22
N ASP A 69 3.00 15.32 29.52
CA ASP A 69 4.30 15.94 29.81
C ASP A 69 4.48 17.26 29.05
N GLY A 70 3.44 17.70 28.32
CA GLY A 70 3.45 18.92 27.53
C GLY A 70 4.13 18.76 26.16
N LEU A 71 4.51 17.53 25.77
CA LEU A 71 5.15 17.27 24.49
C LEU A 71 4.08 17.23 23.39
N ARG A 72 4.31 18.00 22.33
CA ARG A 72 3.43 18.05 21.17
C ARG A 72 3.76 16.92 20.20
N TRP A 73 2.71 16.29 19.69
CA TRP A 73 2.76 15.21 18.73
C TRP A 73 1.91 15.53 17.49
N PHE A 74 2.34 15.00 16.35
CA PHE A 74 1.66 15.08 15.06
C PHE A 74 1.40 13.67 14.51
N TYR A 75 0.16 13.41 14.11
CA TYR A 75 -0.24 12.21 13.39
C TYR A 75 0.19 12.29 11.93
N THR A 76 1.11 11.41 11.49
CA THR A 76 1.58 11.42 10.09
C THR A 76 0.57 10.82 9.13
N GLY A 77 -0.34 9.99 9.66
CA GLY A 77 -1.27 9.16 8.89
C GLY A 77 -0.59 7.95 8.22
N ASP A 78 0.70 7.72 8.46
CA ASP A 78 1.42 6.54 8.01
C ASP A 78 1.30 5.43 9.05
N ILE A 79 1.20 4.19 8.59
CA ILE A 79 1.28 3.00 9.43
C ILE A 79 2.69 2.47 9.35
N ALA A 80 3.33 2.30 10.50
CA ALA A 80 4.70 1.85 10.61
C ALA A 80 4.85 0.64 11.52
N GLU A 81 5.94 -0.08 11.30
CA GLU A 81 6.45 -1.16 12.14
C GLU A 81 7.82 -0.73 12.71
N VAL A 82 8.10 -1.04 13.98
CA VAL A 82 9.38 -0.70 14.62
C VAL A 82 10.18 -1.96 14.94
N TYR A 83 11.42 -2.00 14.47
CA TYR A 83 12.32 -3.14 14.61
C TYR A 83 13.13 -3.06 15.92
N PRO A 84 13.68 -4.19 16.41
CA PRO A 84 14.47 -4.21 17.65
C PRO A 84 15.72 -3.32 17.65
N ASP A 85 16.23 -2.96 16.48
CA ASP A 85 17.34 -2.03 16.28
C ASP A 85 16.91 -0.55 16.32
N GLY A 86 15.62 -0.28 16.55
CA GLY A 86 15.03 1.05 16.61
C GLY A 86 14.62 1.63 15.26
N HIS A 87 14.82 0.90 14.16
CA HIS A 87 14.44 1.35 12.84
C HIS A 87 12.93 1.27 12.64
N PHE A 88 12.36 2.32 12.05
CA PHE A 88 10.98 2.33 11.61
C PHE A 88 10.89 1.96 10.13
N ARG A 89 9.84 1.21 9.79
CA ARG A 89 9.46 0.91 8.41
C ARG A 89 8.03 1.34 8.17
N ILE A 90 7.79 2.17 7.16
CA ILE A 90 6.43 2.48 6.70
C ILE A 90 5.90 1.26 5.93
N ILE A 91 4.76 0.73 6.38
CA ILE A 91 4.16 -0.48 5.82
C ILE A 91 2.82 -0.21 5.13
N ASP A 92 2.10 0.84 5.51
CA ASP A 92 0.82 1.26 4.92
C ASP A 92 0.55 2.74 5.20
N ARG A 93 -0.57 3.26 4.68
CA ARG A 93 -1.05 4.62 4.97
C ARG A 93 -2.54 4.58 5.31
N LYS A 94 -2.92 5.18 6.44
CA LYS A 94 -4.27 5.12 7.00
C LYS A 94 -5.35 5.56 6.01
N LYS A 95 -5.11 6.67 5.30
CA LYS A 95 -6.07 7.23 4.33
C LYS A 95 -6.14 6.46 3.00
N ASP A 96 -5.13 5.64 2.70
CA ASP A 96 -5.06 4.85 1.46
C ASP A 96 -5.72 3.47 1.65
N LEU A 97 -6.04 3.10 2.90
CA LEU A 97 -6.71 1.87 3.26
C LEU A 97 -8.23 2.02 3.14
N THR A 98 -8.85 1.16 2.34
CA THR A 98 -10.30 1.15 2.14
C THR A 98 -10.93 0.02 2.94
N LYS A 99 -11.97 0.33 3.71
CA LYS A 99 -12.77 -0.66 4.43
C LYS A 99 -13.77 -1.34 3.49
N VAL A 100 -13.74 -2.66 3.42
CA VAL A 100 -14.72 -3.49 2.70
C VAL A 100 -15.81 -4.01 3.65
N SER A 101 -16.88 -4.59 3.11
CA SER A 101 -18.11 -4.86 3.90
C SER A 101 -17.96 -5.90 5.02
N ASN A 102 -16.93 -6.74 4.96
CA ASN A 102 -16.58 -7.66 6.05
C ASN A 102 -15.84 -6.98 7.22
N GLY A 103 -15.54 -5.69 7.10
CA GLY A 103 -14.86 -4.88 8.11
C GLY A 103 -13.34 -4.80 7.95
N GLU A 104 -12.76 -5.51 6.99
CA GLU A 104 -11.31 -5.49 6.73
C GLU A 104 -10.88 -4.23 5.99
N TYR A 105 -9.66 -3.75 6.27
CA TYR A 105 -9.03 -2.65 5.56
C TYR A 105 -8.03 -3.20 4.53
N ILE A 106 -8.16 -2.75 3.29
CA ILE A 106 -7.36 -3.22 2.16
C ILE A 106 -6.59 -2.06 1.55
N SER A 107 -5.30 -2.30 1.30
CA SER A 107 -4.39 -1.35 0.65
C SER A 107 -4.49 -1.52 -0.87
N LEU A 108 -5.28 -0.68 -1.52
CA LEU A 108 -5.51 -0.77 -2.98
C LEU A 108 -4.22 -0.56 -3.76
N GLY A 109 -3.39 0.41 -3.34
CA GLY A 109 -2.08 0.67 -3.94
C GLY A 109 -1.12 -0.51 -3.83
N LYS A 110 -1.17 -1.29 -2.74
CA LYS A 110 -0.36 -2.52 -2.62
C LYS A 110 -0.82 -3.60 -3.60
N ILE A 111 -2.13 -3.74 -3.81
CA ILE A 111 -2.68 -4.64 -4.82
C ILE A 111 -2.23 -4.18 -6.21
N GLU A 112 -2.39 -2.90 -6.53
CA GLU A 112 -1.94 -2.33 -7.82
C GLU A 112 -0.45 -2.60 -8.07
N ALA A 113 0.42 -2.30 -7.10
CA ALA A 113 1.86 -2.50 -7.22
C ALA A 113 2.22 -3.98 -7.44
N SER A 114 1.58 -4.88 -6.71
CA SER A 114 1.78 -6.33 -6.84
C SER A 114 1.32 -6.86 -8.20
N LEU A 115 0.12 -6.51 -8.65
CA LEU A 115 -0.40 -6.99 -9.92
C LEU A 115 0.32 -6.36 -11.13
N LYS A 116 0.87 -5.15 -10.96
CA LYS A 116 1.69 -4.48 -11.97
C LYS A 116 3.05 -5.15 -12.22
N SER A 117 3.48 -6.10 -11.39
CA SER A 117 4.69 -6.87 -11.67
C SER A 117 4.52 -7.89 -12.81
N SER A 118 3.28 -8.17 -13.24
CA SER A 118 3.03 -9.02 -14.41
C SER A 118 3.47 -8.32 -15.70
N LYS A 119 4.25 -9.02 -16.53
CA LYS A 119 4.69 -8.51 -17.85
C LYS A 119 3.53 -8.25 -18.82
N LEU A 120 2.37 -8.85 -18.57
CA LEU A 120 1.17 -8.67 -19.40
C LEU A 120 0.36 -7.44 -18.99
N VAL A 121 0.69 -6.77 -17.87
CA VAL A 121 -0.01 -5.59 -17.36
C VAL A 121 0.79 -4.32 -17.66
N GLU A 122 0.17 -3.36 -18.34
CA GLU A 122 0.74 -2.02 -18.56
C GLU A 122 0.30 -1.06 -17.45
N ASN A 123 -1.01 -0.96 -17.27
CA ASN A 123 -1.66 -0.11 -16.27
C ASN A 123 -2.72 -0.89 -15.54
N ILE A 124 -2.92 -0.53 -14.27
CA ILE A 124 -3.94 -1.11 -13.41
C ILE A 124 -4.55 -0.03 -12.53
N CYS A 125 -5.86 -0.13 -12.29
CA CYS A 125 -6.57 0.64 -11.29
C CYS A 125 -7.46 -0.33 -10.49
N VAL A 126 -7.27 -0.36 -9.18
CA VAL A 126 -8.07 -1.19 -8.27
C VAL A 126 -9.09 -0.31 -7.58
N VAL A 127 -10.35 -0.70 -7.68
CA VAL A 127 -11.47 -0.02 -7.02
C VAL A 127 -12.11 -0.95 -6.00
N ALA A 128 -12.51 -0.37 -4.87
CA ALA A 128 -13.24 -1.06 -3.81
C ALA A 128 -14.55 -0.32 -3.52
N ASN A 129 -15.55 -1.08 -3.10
CA ASN A 129 -16.81 -0.54 -2.58
C ASN A 129 -16.96 -1.03 -1.14
N SER A 130 -17.26 -0.12 -0.21
CA SER A 130 -17.46 -0.45 1.21
C SER A 130 -18.65 -1.39 1.47
N GLU A 131 -19.57 -1.51 0.51
CA GLU A 131 -20.71 -2.44 0.55
C GLU A 131 -20.37 -3.81 -0.04
N ALA A 132 -19.25 -3.92 -0.78
CA ALA A 132 -18.76 -5.15 -1.36
C ALA A 132 -17.66 -5.77 -0.51
N ASN A 133 -17.54 -7.10 -0.56
CA ASN A 133 -16.45 -7.86 0.06
C ASN A 133 -15.37 -8.26 -0.96
N TYR A 134 -15.32 -7.57 -2.10
CA TYR A 134 -14.36 -7.81 -3.17
C TYR A 134 -13.91 -6.47 -3.76
N VAL A 135 -12.74 -6.50 -4.38
CA VAL A 135 -12.21 -5.40 -5.19
C VAL A 135 -12.32 -5.74 -6.66
N ILE A 136 -12.40 -4.72 -7.51
CA ILE A 136 -12.37 -4.87 -8.97
C ILE A 136 -11.07 -4.25 -9.46
N ALA A 137 -10.30 -5.02 -10.24
CA ALA A 137 -9.11 -4.53 -10.92
C ALA A 137 -9.41 -4.26 -12.39
N LEU A 138 -9.26 -3.02 -12.83
CA LEU A 138 -9.30 -2.62 -14.23
C LEU A 138 -7.89 -2.69 -14.79
N VAL A 139 -7.65 -3.60 -15.73
CA VAL A 139 -6.32 -3.89 -16.28
C VAL A 139 -6.24 -3.45 -17.74
N THR A 140 -5.21 -2.68 -18.06
CA THR A 140 -4.81 -2.42 -19.45
C THR A 140 -3.63 -3.32 -19.77
N PRO A 141 -3.74 -4.24 -20.74
CA PRO A 141 -2.64 -5.14 -21.06
C PRO A 141 -1.51 -4.43 -21.79
N ASN A 142 -0.27 -4.89 -21.59
CA ASN A 142 0.88 -4.45 -22.36
C ASN A 142 0.74 -4.93 -23.81
N ASN A 143 0.61 -3.99 -24.75
CA ASN A 143 0.30 -4.31 -26.14
C ASN A 143 1.36 -5.20 -26.81
N LYS A 144 2.65 -4.98 -26.51
CA LYS A 144 3.74 -5.78 -27.10
C LYS A 144 3.70 -7.21 -26.57
N ALA A 145 3.56 -7.37 -25.25
CA ALA A 145 3.46 -8.69 -24.61
C ALA A 145 2.19 -9.43 -25.04
N LEU A 146 1.07 -8.72 -25.21
CA LEU A 146 -0.21 -9.27 -25.68
C LEU A 146 -0.11 -9.81 -27.12
N LEU A 147 0.54 -9.08 -28.02
CA LEU A 147 0.77 -9.53 -29.40
C LEU A 147 1.67 -10.77 -29.45
N SER A 148 2.75 -10.80 -28.65
CA SER A 148 3.61 -11.98 -28.53
C SER A 148 2.85 -13.19 -27.99
N LEU A 149 2.03 -13.01 -26.94
CA LEU A 149 1.18 -14.06 -26.41
C LEU A 149 0.18 -14.58 -27.46
N GLY A 150 -0.41 -13.69 -28.27
CA GLY A 150 -1.29 -14.10 -29.36
C GLY A 150 -0.60 -15.00 -30.38
N GLN A 151 0.65 -14.67 -30.74
CA GLN A 151 1.47 -15.50 -31.63
C GLN A 151 1.83 -16.86 -31.01
N GLU A 152 2.19 -16.88 -29.72
CA GLU A 152 2.49 -18.10 -28.98
C GLU A 152 1.28 -19.05 -28.90
N LEU A 153 0.08 -18.49 -28.78
CA LEU A 153 -1.19 -19.24 -28.78
C LEU A 153 -1.67 -19.62 -30.20
N GLY A 154 -0.92 -19.27 -31.25
CA GLY A 154 -1.27 -19.58 -32.64
C GLY A 154 -2.43 -18.77 -33.20
N LEU A 155 -2.75 -17.61 -32.60
CA LEU A 155 -3.81 -16.72 -33.08
C LEU A 155 -3.36 -15.94 -34.33
N PRO A 156 -4.31 -15.49 -35.19
CA PRO A 156 -3.96 -14.77 -36.41
C PRO A 156 -3.17 -13.49 -36.13
N ALA A 157 -2.07 -13.28 -36.87
CA ALA A 157 -1.23 -12.09 -36.73
C ALA A 157 -1.97 -10.78 -37.08
N SER A 158 -3.12 -10.87 -37.75
CA SER A 158 -4.00 -9.73 -38.05
C SER A 158 -4.85 -9.29 -36.86
N TYR A 159 -4.90 -10.05 -35.77
CA TYR A 159 -5.67 -9.69 -34.58
C TYR A 159 -5.06 -8.45 -33.93
N GLY A 160 -5.89 -7.42 -33.76
CA GLY A 160 -5.56 -6.26 -32.95
C GLY A 160 -5.78 -6.52 -31.47
N ARG A 161 -5.48 -5.51 -30.66
CA ARG A 161 -5.64 -5.55 -29.19
C ARG A 161 -7.05 -6.00 -28.77
N GLU A 162 -8.08 -5.43 -29.40
CA GLU A 162 -9.48 -5.71 -29.03
C GLU A 162 -9.88 -7.15 -29.30
N GLN A 163 -9.47 -7.71 -30.45
CA GLN A 163 -9.71 -9.12 -30.76
C GLN A 163 -8.95 -10.03 -29.79
N LEU A 164 -7.68 -9.74 -29.50
CA LEU A 164 -6.90 -10.53 -28.53
C LEU A 164 -7.50 -10.48 -27.13
N CYS A 165 -8.00 -9.33 -26.67
CA CYS A 165 -8.69 -9.22 -25.39
C CYS A 165 -10.04 -9.93 -25.35
N ALA A 166 -10.66 -10.20 -26.50
CA ALA A 166 -11.92 -10.95 -26.59
C ALA A 166 -11.71 -12.47 -26.63
N GLU A 167 -10.48 -12.94 -26.90
CA GLU A 167 -10.16 -14.37 -26.94
C GLU A 167 -10.05 -14.97 -25.53
N PRO A 168 -10.86 -16.00 -25.19
CA PRO A 168 -10.85 -16.59 -23.85
C PRO A 168 -9.49 -17.14 -23.42
N SER A 169 -8.75 -17.76 -24.35
CA SER A 169 -7.41 -18.32 -24.08
C SER A 169 -6.38 -17.26 -23.69
N VAL A 170 -6.49 -16.06 -24.25
CA VAL A 170 -5.66 -14.90 -23.90
C VAL A 170 -6.03 -14.40 -22.51
N CYS A 171 -7.33 -14.24 -22.23
CA CYS A 171 -7.83 -13.85 -20.91
C CYS A 171 -7.36 -14.81 -19.82
N ASP A 172 -7.43 -16.13 -20.07
CA ASP A 172 -7.00 -17.16 -19.11
C ASP A 172 -5.49 -17.05 -18.81
N ARG A 173 -4.63 -16.86 -19.82
CA ARG A 173 -3.19 -16.68 -19.58
C ARG A 173 -2.86 -15.36 -18.88
N VAL A 174 -3.55 -14.27 -19.21
CA VAL A 174 -3.38 -12.99 -18.50
C VAL A 174 -3.77 -13.14 -17.04
N LEU A 175 -4.92 -13.78 -16.75
CA LEU A 175 -5.36 -14.04 -15.38
C LEU A 175 -4.38 -14.94 -14.61
N GLU A 176 -3.81 -15.95 -15.26
CA GLU A 176 -2.78 -16.79 -14.64
C GLU A 176 -1.51 -16.01 -14.33
N SER A 177 -1.00 -15.19 -15.26
CA SER A 177 0.18 -14.35 -15.01
C SER A 177 -0.04 -13.34 -13.87
N ILE A 178 -1.25 -12.78 -13.76
CA ILE A 178 -1.64 -11.89 -12.66
C ILE A 178 -1.68 -12.68 -11.34
N ARG A 179 -2.20 -13.91 -11.32
CA ARG A 179 -2.21 -14.76 -10.12
C ARG A 179 -0.81 -15.16 -9.67
N GLU A 180 0.07 -15.51 -10.61
CA GLU A 180 1.48 -15.79 -10.32
C GLU A 180 2.16 -14.56 -9.70
N SER A 181 1.93 -13.37 -10.27
CA SER A 181 2.44 -12.11 -9.74
C SER A 181 1.90 -11.81 -8.34
N ALA A 182 0.62 -12.08 -8.09
CA ALA A 182 0.02 -11.91 -6.77
C ALA A 182 0.65 -12.84 -5.72
N GLN A 183 0.88 -14.11 -6.07
CA GLN A 183 1.51 -15.09 -5.18
C GLN A 183 2.96 -14.74 -4.85
N LEU A 184 3.74 -14.28 -5.85
CA LEU A 184 5.13 -13.86 -5.65
C LEU A 184 5.27 -12.66 -4.70
N ASN A 185 4.23 -11.85 -4.59
CA ASN A 185 4.20 -10.64 -3.75
C ASN A 185 3.35 -10.84 -2.47
N ASP A 186 3.12 -12.09 -2.05
CA ASP A 186 2.39 -12.45 -0.82
C ASP A 186 0.99 -11.81 -0.69
N LEU A 187 0.31 -11.52 -1.81
CA LEU A 187 -1.12 -11.17 -1.77
C LEU A 187 -1.91 -12.44 -1.44
N LYS A 188 -2.50 -12.46 -0.24
CA LYS A 188 -3.41 -13.52 0.17
C LYS A 188 -4.76 -13.37 -0.55
N ARG A 189 -5.39 -14.51 -0.82
CA ARG A 189 -6.71 -14.62 -1.45
C ARG A 189 -7.82 -14.11 -0.54
#